data_AF-A0AAW5KI27-F1
#
_entry.id   AF-A0AAW5KI27-F1
#
_cell.length_a   1.000
_cell.length_b   1.000
_cell.length_c   1.000
_cell.angle_alpha   90.00
_cell.angle_beta   90.00
_cell.angle_gamma   90.00
#
_symmetry.space_group_name_H-M   'P 1'
#
loop_
_entity.id
_entity.type
_entity.pdbx_description
1 polymer ?
#
loop_
_entity_poly.entity_id
_entity_poly.type
_entity_poly.pdbx_seq_one_letter_code
_entity_poly.pdbx_strand_id
1 'polypeptide(L)'
;QEDFAWLTGLEPASVASRSHNIELYFEVDDFDAFLARMEGYGGVELAGPPKEQEWKQRVARLYDPDGHLIEVGEDMGVIARRYLAAGHSAQEVAAL
;
A
#
# COMPACT_ATOMS: atom_id res chain seq x y z
N GLN A 1 -0.57 -8.64 14.87
CA GLN A 1 -1.49 -8.46 16.00
C GLN A 1 -1.74 -9.86 16.51
N GLU A 2 -1.24 -10.21 17.70
CA GLU A 2 -1.43 -11.55 18.25
C GLU A 2 -2.91 -11.70 18.67
N ASP A 3 -3.56 -12.77 18.19
CA ASP A 3 -4.90 -13.28 18.51
C ASP A 3 -6.17 -12.52 18.06
N PHE A 4 -6.31 -12.32 16.74
CA PHE A 4 -7.55 -11.86 16.07
C PHE A 4 -8.72 -12.87 16.16
N ALA A 5 -8.43 -14.17 16.29
CA ALA A 5 -9.45 -15.22 16.43
C ALA A 5 -10.27 -15.08 17.72
N TRP A 6 -9.64 -14.66 18.81
CA TRP A 6 -10.34 -14.33 20.06
C TRP A 6 -11.27 -13.11 19.88
N LEU A 7 -10.82 -12.11 19.14
CA LEU A 7 -11.58 -10.87 18.92
C LEU A 7 -12.85 -11.11 18.07
N THR A 8 -12.76 -12.01 17.10
CA THR A 8 -13.83 -12.27 16.12
C THR A 8 -14.69 -13.49 16.44
N GLY A 9 -14.23 -14.37 17.34
CA GLY A 9 -14.89 -15.64 17.65
C GLY A 9 -14.88 -16.64 16.48
N LEU A 10 -14.01 -16.42 15.49
CA LEU A 10 -13.88 -17.27 14.30
C LEU A 10 -12.87 -18.39 14.56
N GLU A 11 -13.16 -19.58 14.04
CA GLU A 11 -12.23 -20.71 14.09
C GLU A 11 -10.90 -20.31 13.41
N PRO A 12 -9.73 -20.49 14.04
CA PRO A 12 -8.44 -20.10 13.47
C PRO A 12 -8.17 -20.68 12.07
N ALA A 13 -8.70 -21.88 11.80
CA ALA A 13 -8.60 -22.55 10.50
C ALA A 13 -9.51 -21.95 9.41
N SER A 14 -10.45 -21.07 9.77
CA SER A 14 -11.37 -20.41 8.83
C SER A 14 -10.82 -19.10 8.24
N VAL A 15 -9.72 -18.58 8.81
CA VAL A 15 -8.95 -17.49 8.21
C VAL A 15 -8.17 -18.06 7.03
N ALA A 16 -8.69 -17.83 5.82
CA ALA A 16 -8.08 -18.32 4.60
C ALA A 16 -6.68 -17.71 4.43
N SER A 17 -5.64 -18.52 4.64
CA SER A 17 -4.25 -18.14 4.37
C SER A 17 -4.08 -17.74 2.89
N ARG A 18 -3.94 -16.44 2.63
CA ARG A 18 -3.53 -15.87 1.33
C ARG A 18 -4.46 -16.22 0.16
N SER A 19 -5.78 -16.04 0.31
CA SER A 19 -6.73 -16.30 -0.78
C SER A 19 -6.62 -15.34 -1.99
N HIS A 20 -5.80 -14.29 -1.94
CA HIS A 20 -5.57 -13.29 -3.01
C HIS A 20 -6.87 -12.79 -3.69
N ASN A 21 -7.99 -12.83 -3.00
CA ASN A 21 -9.33 -12.59 -3.54
C ASN A 21 -9.89 -11.21 -3.16
N ILE A 22 -9.19 -10.48 -2.29
CA ILE A 22 -9.51 -9.14 -1.83
C ILE A 22 -8.18 -8.36 -1.73
N GLU A 23 -8.18 -7.12 -2.19
CA GLU A 23 -7.09 -6.16 -2.03
C GLU A 23 -7.62 -4.97 -1.24
N LEU A 24 -6.92 -4.60 -0.17
CA LEU A 24 -7.17 -3.36 0.55
C LEU A 24 -6.20 -2.30 0.05
N TYR A 25 -6.73 -1.19 -0.46
CA TYR A 25 -5.96 -0.10 -1.03
C TYR A 25 -6.01 1.14 -0.14
N PHE A 26 -4.84 1.72 0.13
CA PHE A 26 -4.68 2.95 0.90
C PHE A 26 -3.74 3.92 0.17
N GLU A 27 -3.86 5.21 0.48
CA GLU A 27 -2.97 6.25 -0.01
C GLU A 27 -2.27 6.96 1.15
N VAL A 28 -1.01 7.37 0.91
CA VAL A 28 -0.21 8.15 1.86
C VAL A 28 0.39 9.37 1.18
N ASP A 29 0.40 10.49 1.90
CA ASP A 29 0.98 11.75 1.39
C ASP A 29 2.51 11.66 1.26
N ASP A 30 3.18 11.05 2.24
CA ASP A 30 4.64 10.88 2.28
C ASP A 30 4.99 9.40 2.24
N PHE A 31 5.16 8.90 1.03
CA PHE A 31 5.46 7.49 0.76
C PHE A 31 6.85 7.07 1.25
N ASP A 32 7.83 7.96 1.20
CA ASP A 32 9.19 7.65 1.64
C ASP A 32 9.26 7.55 3.18
N ALA A 33 8.55 8.44 3.89
CA ALA A 33 8.40 8.34 5.34
C ALA A 33 7.61 7.07 5.75
N PHE A 34 6.60 6.69 4.97
CA PHE A 34 5.88 5.43 5.17
C PHE A 34 6.84 4.24 5.05
N LEU A 35 7.61 4.12 3.97
CA LEU A 35 8.57 3.02 3.78
C LEU A 35 9.59 2.93 4.92
N ALA A 36 10.17 4.06 5.31
CA ALA A 36 11.13 4.12 6.43
C ALA A 36 10.50 3.65 7.75
N ARG A 37 9.23 3.99 7.99
CA ARG A 37 8.49 3.53 9.17
C ARG A 37 8.26 2.01 9.12
N MET A 38 7.95 1.46 7.95
CA MET A 38 7.71 0.02 7.79
C MET A 38 8.99 -0.80 8.03
N GLU A 39 10.14 -0.32 7.56
CA GLU A 39 11.44 -0.94 7.82
C GLU A 39 11.78 -0.97 9.33
N GLY A 40 11.36 0.05 10.08
CA GLY A 40 11.64 0.15 11.52
C GLY A 40 10.65 -0.56 12.45
N TYR A 41 9.46 -0.93 11.98
CA TYR A 41 8.38 -1.43 12.86
C TYR A 41 8.58 -2.88 13.31
N GLY A 42 9.24 -3.71 12.49
CA GLY A 42 9.40 -5.14 12.70
C GLY A 42 8.08 -5.92 12.53
N GLY A 43 8.13 -7.08 11.88
CA GLY A 43 6.97 -7.96 11.74
C GLY A 43 5.99 -7.58 10.61
N VAL A 44 6.39 -6.70 9.69
CA VAL A 44 5.67 -6.45 8.44
C VAL A 44 6.39 -7.18 7.31
N GLU A 45 5.68 -8.06 6.61
CA GLU A 45 6.18 -8.73 5.41
C GLU A 45 5.79 -7.92 4.17
N LEU A 46 6.76 -7.40 3.43
CA LEU A 46 6.52 -6.84 2.10
C LEU A 46 6.40 -7.98 1.09
N ALA A 47 5.40 -7.92 0.22
CA ALA A 47 5.22 -8.87 -0.87
C ALA A 47 6.30 -8.74 -1.97
N GLY A 48 7.07 -7.65 -1.94
CA GLY A 48 8.16 -7.35 -2.85
C GLY A 48 8.66 -5.91 -2.67
N PRO A 49 9.67 -5.49 -3.45
CA PRO A 49 10.10 -4.10 -3.45
C PRO A 49 8.98 -3.17 -3.95
N PRO A 50 8.95 -1.89 -3.51
CA PRO A 50 8.03 -0.90 -4.05
C PRO A 50 8.12 -0.81 -5.58
N LYS A 51 6.97 -0.61 -6.23
CA LYS A 51 6.84 -0.58 -7.70
C LYS A 51 6.26 0.76 -8.16
N GLU A 52 6.81 1.31 -9.23
CA GLU A 52 6.18 2.43 -9.96
C GLU A 52 5.20 1.88 -11.00
N GLN A 53 3.98 2.42 -11.01
CA GLN A 53 2.94 2.14 -12.01
C GLN A 53 3.11 3.01 -13.25
N GLU A 54 2.40 2.67 -14.33
CA GLU A 54 2.49 3.40 -15.61
C GLU A 54 2.16 4.89 -15.45
N TRP A 55 1.15 5.20 -14.63
CA TRP A 55 0.70 6.55 -14.27
C TRP A 55 1.53 7.22 -13.15
N LYS A 56 2.80 6.82 -12.98
CA LYS A 56 3.79 7.46 -12.08
C LYS A 56 3.56 7.34 -10.58
N GLN A 57 2.60 6.52 -10.16
CA GLN A 57 2.37 6.23 -8.75
C GLN A 57 3.32 5.15 -8.25
N ARG A 58 4.01 5.41 -7.12
CA ARG A 58 4.72 4.37 -6.37
C ARG A 58 3.76 3.66 -5.42
N VAL A 59 3.85 2.34 -5.38
CA VAL A 59 3.06 1.48 -4.48
C VAL A 59 3.94 0.48 -3.76
N ALA A 60 3.59 0.17 -2.53
CA ALA A 60 4.16 -0.92 -1.73
C ALA A 60 3.04 -1.92 -1.42
N ARG A 61 3.38 -3.21 -1.48
CA ARG A 61 2.45 -4.29 -1.13
C ARG A 61 2.96 -5.01 0.10
N LEU A 62 2.08 -5.24 1.06
CA LEU A 62 2.41 -5.89 2.33
C LEU A 62 1.34 -6.92 2.68
N TYR A 63 1.73 -7.88 3.51
CA TYR A 63 0.80 -8.81 4.13
C TYR A 63 0.51 -8.36 5.56
N ASP A 64 -0.77 -8.43 5.93
CA ASP A 64 -1.14 -8.43 7.33
C ASP A 64 -0.84 -9.79 7.99
N PRO A 65 -0.96 -9.92 9.31
CA PRO A 65 -0.69 -11.17 10.03
C PRO A 65 -1.55 -12.36 9.57
N ASP A 66 -2.70 -12.11 8.98
CA ASP A 66 -3.64 -13.12 8.48
C ASP A 66 -3.36 -13.50 7.01
N GLY A 67 -2.39 -12.83 6.38
CA GLY A 67 -1.97 -13.10 5.00
C GLY A 67 -2.84 -12.41 3.95
N HIS A 68 -3.59 -11.38 4.31
CA HIS A 68 -4.31 -10.53 3.37
C HIS A 68 -3.36 -9.53 2.71
N LEU A 69 -3.54 -9.31 1.40
CA LEU A 69 -2.72 -8.38 0.63
C LEU A 69 -3.25 -6.95 0.80
N ILE A 70 -2.37 -6.06 1.25
CA ILE A 70 -2.63 -4.63 1.38
C ILE A 70 -1.71 -3.90 0.41
N GLU A 71 -2.27 -3.05 -0.43
CA GLU A 71 -1.53 -2.12 -1.29
C GLU A 71 -1.61 -0.71 -0.72
N VAL A 72 -0.46 -0.06 -0.57
CA VAL A 72 -0.35 1.33 -0.14
C VAL A 72 0.35 2.11 -1.23
N GLY A 73 -0.31 3.13 -1.78
CA GLY A 73 0.22 3.99 -2.85
C GLY A 73 0.53 5.41 -2.38
N GLU A 74 1.32 6.13 -3.18
CA GLU A 74 1.39 7.58 -3.11
C GLU A 74 0.00 8.20 -3.39
N ASP A 75 -0.36 9.25 -2.64
CA ASP A 75 -1.55 10.07 -2.92
C ASP A 75 -1.47 10.66 -4.34
N MET A 76 -2.52 10.43 -5.13
CA MET A 76 -2.55 10.87 -6.53
C MET A 76 -2.54 12.40 -6.65
N GLY A 77 -3.10 13.10 -5.66
CA GLY A 77 -3.04 14.55 -5.57
C GLY A 77 -1.62 15.06 -5.35
N VAL A 78 -0.81 14.39 -4.53
CA VAL A 78 0.62 14.71 -4.32
C VAL A 78 1.39 14.53 -5.62
N ILE A 79 1.14 13.43 -6.35
CA ILE A 79 1.77 13.18 -7.65
C ILE A 79 1.41 14.29 -8.64
N ALA A 80 0.12 14.58 -8.82
CA ALA A 80 -0.34 15.62 -9.73
C ALA A 80 0.27 16.99 -9.38
N ARG A 81 0.27 17.36 -8.08
CA ARG A 81 0.88 18.61 -7.60
C ARG A 81 2.38 18.67 -7.88
N ARG A 82 3.10 17.55 -7.72
CA ARG A 82 4.54 17.45 -8.00
C ARG A 82 4.85 17.75 -9.48
N TYR A 83 4.10 17.16 -10.40
CA TYR A 83 4.31 17.40 -11.83
C TYR A 83 3.89 18.80 -12.28
N LEU A 84 2.77 19.32 -11.75
CA LEU A 84 2.37 20.72 -12.00
C LEU A 84 3.44 21.70 -11.51
N ALA A 85 4.01 21.47 -10.31
CA ALA A 85 5.08 22.30 -9.75
C ALA A 85 6.39 22.19 -10.55
N ALA A 86 6.63 21.06 -11.23
CA ALA A 86 7.76 20.88 -12.15
C ALA A 86 7.57 21.58 -13.51
N GLY A 87 6.44 22.25 -13.73
CA GLY A 87 6.18 23.06 -14.93
C GLY A 87 5.33 22.38 -16.00
N HIS A 88 4.80 21.18 -15.75
CA HIS A 88 3.86 20.52 -16.65
C HIS A 88 2.49 21.22 -16.61
N SER A 89 1.83 21.29 -17.77
CA SER A 89 0.43 21.69 -17.88
C SER A 89 -0.51 20.63 -17.33
N ALA A 90 -1.74 21.03 -17.00
CA ALA A 90 -2.77 20.09 -16.56
C ALA A 90 -3.06 19.00 -17.62
N GLN A 91 -2.98 19.32 -18.92
CA GLN A 91 -3.14 18.33 -19.98
C GLN A 91 -2.00 17.32 -20.02
N GLU A 92 -0.74 17.76 -19.85
CA GLU A 92 0.41 16.86 -19.82
C GLU A 92 0.35 15.93 -18.61
N VAL A 93 -0.04 16.45 -17.44
CA VAL A 93 -0.20 15.63 -16.22
C VAL A 93 -1.31 14.59 -16.36
N ALA A 94 -2.44 14.96 -16.98
CA ALA A 94 -3.54 14.02 -17.21
C ALA A 94 -3.23 12.94 -18.27
N ALA A 95 -2.14 13.11 -19.04
CA ALA A 95 -1.69 12.16 -20.05
C ALA A 95 -0.51 11.28 -19.59
N LEU A 96 -0.05 11.44 -18.35
CA LEU A 96 0.90 10.53 -17.69
C LEU A 96 0.24 9.19 -17.38
#